data_AF-A0A087DS40-F1
#
_entry.id   AF-A0A087DS40-F1
#
_cell.length_a   1.000
_cell.length_b   1.000
_cell.length_c   1.000
_cell.angle_alpha   90.00
_cell.angle_beta   90.00
_cell.angle_gamma   90.00
#
_symmetry.space_group_name_H-M   'P 1'
#
loop_
_entity.id
_entity.type
_entity.pdbx_description
1 polymer ?
#
loop_
_entity_poly.entity_id
_entity_poly.type
_entity_poly.pdbx_seq_one_letter_code
_entity_poly.pdbx_strand_id
1 'polypeptide(L)'
;MDVFKTHVGEGKALMINEENFYLATRERKPYVVDSGGVKSFYAVCPECDNPIQLIGLLRRQQDSLPHRPYGRHIGHDVPGVAVYDEDAYLSCPFSDPGYWRTDRKRKPSNPTGQALYRIMRDRFDRVEYAWRESSGLLLGIKSLRRALTVWRNDKGWLNYGSTYHNLPQMLFFGLPQETLYGQCVSKDSPLASRLAAVDGIFLEPSGFSDSYLRIKTSRFVDVGFVLGARKARVVNDRLTETFLLGVNVEGKPLGSDLVVHTDPVWFSRILNMPDWHENHRLSAMAADVLD
;
A
#
# COMPACT_ATOMS: atom_id res chain seq x y z
N MET A 1 -11.22 6.84 11.36
CA MET A 1 -9.90 6.26 11.01
C MET A 1 -8.96 6.30 12.20
N ASP A 2 -8.03 5.35 12.34
CA ASP A 2 -7.14 5.23 13.52
C ASP A 2 -5.69 5.67 13.27
N VAL A 3 -5.42 6.24 12.09
CA VAL A 3 -4.09 6.71 11.67
C VAL A 3 -4.17 8.12 11.06
N PHE A 4 -3.06 8.86 11.14
CA PHE A 4 -2.89 10.19 10.55
C PHE A 4 -1.48 10.37 9.98
N LYS A 5 -1.27 11.44 9.21
CA LYS A 5 0.05 12.00 8.92
C LYS A 5 0.00 13.52 8.97
N THR A 6 1.15 14.16 8.84
CA THR A 6 1.26 15.62 8.98
C THR A 6 1.43 16.34 7.64
N HIS A 7 1.93 15.66 6.60
CA HIS A 7 2.14 16.29 5.29
C HIS A 7 1.43 15.53 4.16
N VAL A 8 0.87 16.31 3.23
CA VAL A 8 0.43 15.82 1.92
C VAL A 8 1.64 15.30 1.14
N GLY A 9 1.47 14.24 0.34
CA GLY A 9 2.58 13.73 -0.47
C GLY A 9 3.58 12.84 0.29
N GLU A 10 3.29 12.49 1.55
CA GLU A 10 4.17 11.67 2.40
C GLU A 10 3.58 10.26 2.61
N GLY A 11 4.37 9.21 2.34
CA GLY A 11 4.00 7.81 2.57
C GLY A 11 4.16 7.38 4.02
N LYS A 12 3.55 8.12 4.95
CA LYS A 12 3.65 7.89 6.40
C LYS A 12 2.28 7.71 7.01
N ALA A 13 2.17 6.82 7.99
CA ALA A 13 0.96 6.61 8.79
C ALA A 13 1.35 6.42 10.27
N LEU A 14 0.87 7.31 11.12
CA LEU A 14 1.06 7.30 12.57
C LEU A 14 -0.26 6.95 13.24
N MET A 15 -0.23 6.08 14.25
CA MET A 15 -1.42 5.80 15.06
C MET A 15 -1.92 7.07 15.74
N ILE A 16 -3.23 7.29 15.74
CA ILE A 16 -3.84 8.42 16.45
C ILE A 16 -3.78 8.15 17.95
N ASN A 17 -2.94 8.92 18.63
CA ASN A 17 -2.88 9.07 20.08
C ASN A 17 -2.15 10.38 20.42
N GLU A 18 -2.25 10.81 21.67
CA GLU A 18 -1.67 12.07 22.16
C GLU A 18 -0.15 12.15 21.93
N GLU A 19 0.58 11.07 22.25
CA GLU A 19 2.03 11.01 22.11
C GLU A 19 2.50 11.19 20.65
N ASN A 20 1.95 10.41 19.73
CA ASN A 20 2.30 10.48 18.31
C ASN A 20 1.96 11.85 17.73
N PHE A 21 0.81 12.42 18.10
CA PHE A 21 0.43 13.75 17.64
C PHE A 21 1.37 14.82 18.18
N TYR A 22 1.71 14.78 19.47
CA TYR A 22 2.66 15.71 20.07
C TYR A 22 4.06 15.57 19.44
N LEU A 23 4.56 14.36 19.24
CA LEU A 23 5.87 14.13 18.60
C LEU A 23 5.90 14.65 17.16
N ALA A 24 4.81 14.50 16.41
CA ALA A 24 4.73 14.89 15.00
C ALA A 24 4.46 16.40 14.79
N THR A 25 3.75 17.06 15.70
CA THR A 25 3.24 18.43 15.49
C THR A 25 3.72 19.44 16.54
N ARG A 26 4.23 18.95 17.67
CA ARG A 26 4.50 19.74 18.89
C ARG A 26 3.28 20.54 19.38
N GLU A 27 2.07 20.13 18.98
CA GLU A 27 0.82 20.85 19.21
C GLU A 27 0.83 22.30 18.72
N ARG A 28 1.57 22.57 17.63
CA ARG A 28 1.71 23.91 17.07
C ARG A 28 0.79 24.11 15.88
N LYS A 29 0.56 25.38 15.53
CA LYS A 29 0.01 25.75 14.22
C LYS A 29 0.85 25.11 13.10
N PRO A 30 0.23 24.65 12.02
CA PRO A 30 -1.20 24.79 11.69
C PRO A 30 -2.10 23.66 12.23
N TYR A 31 -1.53 22.64 12.87
CA TYR A 31 -2.26 21.45 13.33
C TYR A 31 -3.16 21.68 14.54
N VAL A 32 -2.92 22.73 15.33
CA VAL A 32 -3.76 23.11 16.47
C VAL A 32 -4.33 24.50 16.25
N VAL A 33 -5.66 24.59 16.29
CA VAL A 33 -6.41 25.84 16.20
C VAL A 33 -7.22 26.01 17.48
N ASP A 34 -7.03 27.14 18.15
CA ASP A 34 -7.85 27.55 19.29
C ASP A 34 -8.91 28.52 18.80
N SER A 35 -10.18 28.22 19.08
CA SER A 35 -11.30 29.10 18.78
C SER A 35 -12.17 29.22 20.03
N GLY A 36 -12.00 30.32 20.76
CA GLY A 36 -12.79 30.61 21.97
C GLY A 36 -12.55 29.62 23.11
N GLY A 37 -11.34 29.07 23.25
CA GLY A 37 -10.98 28.11 24.29
C GLY A 37 -11.25 26.65 23.92
N VAL A 38 -11.81 26.38 22.74
CA VAL A 38 -11.95 25.04 22.18
C VAL A 38 -10.82 24.77 21.20
N LYS A 39 -9.98 23.76 21.52
CA LYS A 39 -8.90 23.32 20.65
C LYS A 39 -9.40 22.31 19.63
N SER A 40 -9.15 22.59 18.35
CA SER A 40 -9.28 21.62 17.26
C SER A 40 -7.91 21.12 16.83
N PHE A 41 -7.82 19.81 16.61
CA PHE A 41 -6.62 19.11 16.19
C PHE A 41 -6.81 18.65 14.75
N TYR A 42 -5.96 19.10 13.85
CA TYR A 42 -6.01 18.79 12.43
C TYR A 42 -4.79 17.98 12.01
N ALA A 43 -4.98 17.16 11.00
CA ALA A 43 -3.94 16.35 10.37
C ALA A 43 -4.33 16.06 8.92
N VAL A 44 -3.54 15.20 8.27
CA VAL A 44 -3.77 14.75 6.90
C VAL A 44 -4.15 13.27 6.91
N CYS A 45 -5.14 12.89 6.10
CA CYS A 45 -5.48 11.49 5.87
C CYS A 45 -4.29 10.78 5.20
N PRO A 46 -3.80 9.65 5.74
CA PRO A 46 -2.68 8.94 5.14
C PRO A 46 -3.03 8.29 3.80
N GLU A 47 -4.32 8.15 3.47
CA GLU A 47 -4.80 7.49 2.24
C GLU A 47 -4.97 8.43 1.05
N CYS A 48 -5.68 9.53 1.26
CA CYS A 48 -6.17 10.39 0.18
C CYS A 48 -5.63 11.82 0.23
N ASP A 49 -4.75 12.13 1.19
CA ASP A 49 -4.19 13.47 1.44
C ASP A 49 -5.20 14.56 1.84
N ASN A 50 -6.48 14.23 2.01
CA ASN A 50 -7.46 15.20 2.49
C ASN A 50 -7.24 15.59 3.96
N PRO A 51 -7.67 16.80 4.35
CA PRO A 51 -7.64 17.22 5.75
C PRO A 51 -8.58 16.36 6.61
N ILE A 52 -8.13 16.09 7.83
CA ILE A 52 -8.89 15.38 8.86
C ILE A 52 -8.84 16.15 10.17
N GLN A 53 -9.87 16.00 10.99
CA GLN A 53 -9.91 16.44 12.38
C GLN A 53 -9.74 15.22 13.30
N LEU A 54 -8.87 15.32 14.31
CA LEU A 54 -8.66 14.28 15.32
C LEU A 54 -9.64 14.50 16.47
N ILE A 55 -10.61 13.61 16.60
CA ILE A 55 -11.67 13.67 17.61
C ILE A 55 -11.27 12.86 18.84
N GLY A 56 -11.48 13.43 20.03
CA GLY A 56 -11.21 12.75 21.31
C GLY A 56 -9.72 12.58 21.65
N LEU A 57 -8.82 13.34 20.99
CA LEU A 57 -7.37 13.22 21.15
C LEU A 57 -6.89 13.56 22.57
N LEU A 58 -7.32 14.71 23.11
CA LEU A 58 -7.03 15.11 24.48
C LEU A 58 -8.23 14.78 25.36
N ARG A 59 -8.16 13.69 26.13
CA ARG A 59 -9.22 13.26 27.06
C ARG A 59 -9.25 14.13 28.30
N ARG A 60 -9.74 15.35 28.17
CA ARG A 60 -10.22 16.15 29.32
C ARG A 60 -11.53 16.84 28.95
N GLN A 61 -12.56 16.05 28.67
CA GLN A 61 -13.97 16.42 28.82
C GLN A 61 -14.87 15.27 28.33
N GLN A 62 -15.82 14.90 29.19
CA GLN A 62 -17.06 14.13 28.96
C GLN A 62 -17.05 12.62 29.24
N ASP A 63 -17.83 12.32 30.28
CA ASP A 63 -18.30 11.03 30.82
C ASP A 63 -19.13 10.20 29.82
N SER A 64 -18.61 9.93 28.62
CA SER A 64 -19.39 9.23 27.59
C SER A 64 -18.55 8.15 26.89
N LEU A 65 -18.52 6.95 27.47
CA LEU A 65 -17.98 5.68 26.95
C LEU A 65 -16.51 5.72 26.44
N PRO A 66 -15.75 4.62 26.51
CA PRO A 66 -14.35 4.59 26.07
C PRO A 66 -14.24 4.57 24.53
N HIS A 67 -14.61 5.65 23.84
CA HIS A 67 -14.29 5.79 22.42
C HIS A 67 -12.81 6.12 22.25
N ARG A 68 -12.12 5.33 21.42
CA ARG A 68 -10.73 5.58 21.03
C ARG A 68 -10.69 6.84 20.16
N PRO A 69 -9.63 7.68 20.27
CA PRO A 69 -9.52 8.83 19.40
C PRO A 69 -9.45 8.38 17.94
N TYR A 70 -10.09 9.15 17.06
CA TYR A 70 -10.20 8.81 15.64
C TYR A 70 -10.12 10.06 14.78
N GLY A 71 -9.65 9.87 13.55
CA GLY A 71 -9.63 10.88 12.52
C GLY A 71 -10.95 10.88 11.74
N ARG A 72 -11.51 12.06 11.56
CA ARG A 72 -12.70 12.33 10.75
C ARG A 72 -12.31 13.24 9.60
N HIS A 73 -12.64 12.85 8.37
CA HIS A 73 -12.48 13.74 7.22
C HIS A 73 -13.31 15.01 7.35
N ILE A 74 -12.82 16.10 6.78
CA ILE A 74 -13.54 17.37 6.70
C ILE A 74 -13.61 17.84 5.24
N GLY A 75 -14.75 18.42 4.87
CA GLY A 75 -15.06 18.83 3.49
C GLY A 75 -14.59 20.23 3.10
N HIS A 76 -13.49 20.71 3.67
CA HIS A 76 -12.95 22.05 3.42
C HIS A 76 -11.44 22.10 3.68
N ASP A 77 -10.78 23.09 3.08
CA ASP A 77 -9.35 23.33 3.25
C ASP A 77 -9.00 23.66 4.70
N VAL A 78 -7.86 23.15 5.16
CA VAL A 78 -7.24 23.56 6.42
C VAL A 78 -5.94 24.27 6.09
N PRO A 79 -5.88 25.61 6.20
CA PRO A 79 -4.70 26.39 5.85
C PRO A 79 -3.42 25.87 6.53
N GLY A 80 -2.42 25.55 5.72
CA GLY A 80 -1.14 25.00 6.18
C GLY A 80 -1.13 23.50 6.50
N VAL A 81 -2.27 22.80 6.47
CA VAL A 81 -2.35 21.34 6.68
C VAL A 81 -2.62 20.61 5.36
N ALA A 82 -3.77 20.86 4.72
CA ALA A 82 -4.13 20.24 3.44
C ALA A 82 -5.26 21.00 2.74
N VAL A 83 -5.30 20.87 1.41
CA VAL A 83 -6.39 21.33 0.54
C VAL A 83 -7.35 20.16 0.32
N TYR A 84 -8.65 20.44 0.32
CA TYR A 84 -9.69 19.47 0.08
C TYR A 84 -9.78 19.10 -1.41
N ASP A 85 -9.76 17.81 -1.70
CA ASP A 85 -9.99 17.18 -3.01
C ASP A 85 -11.21 16.24 -2.88
N GLU A 86 -12.32 16.65 -3.50
CA GLU A 86 -13.59 15.91 -3.47
C GLU A 86 -13.48 14.52 -4.11
N ASP A 87 -12.80 14.40 -5.26
CA ASP A 87 -12.62 13.11 -5.94
C ASP A 87 -11.77 12.15 -5.07
N ALA A 88 -10.74 12.68 -4.39
CA ALA A 88 -9.95 11.93 -3.42
C ALA A 88 -10.76 11.53 -2.18
N TYR A 89 -11.64 12.42 -1.70
CA TYR A 89 -12.52 12.19 -0.56
C TYR A 89 -13.51 11.06 -0.87
N LEU A 90 -14.20 11.14 -2.01
CA LEU A 90 -15.17 10.13 -2.44
C LEU A 90 -14.53 8.77 -2.73
N SER A 91 -13.26 8.77 -3.13
CA SER A 91 -12.51 7.52 -3.40
C SER A 91 -11.85 6.91 -2.17
N CYS A 92 -11.86 7.59 -1.02
CA CYS A 92 -11.12 7.16 0.17
C CYS A 92 -11.90 6.09 0.96
N PRO A 93 -11.29 4.94 1.31
CA PRO A 93 -11.93 3.94 2.16
C PRO A 93 -12.32 4.45 3.56
N PHE A 94 -11.67 5.51 4.06
CA PHE A 94 -11.91 6.06 5.40
C PHE A 94 -13.01 7.13 5.49
N SER A 95 -13.54 7.63 4.37
CA SER A 95 -14.57 8.70 4.36
C SER A 95 -16.01 8.20 4.32
N ASP A 96 -16.24 6.98 3.79
CA ASP A 96 -17.52 6.25 3.65
C ASP A 96 -18.74 7.06 3.16
N PRO A 97 -19.09 6.94 1.86
CA PRO A 97 -20.39 6.32 1.59
C PRO A 97 -20.43 5.54 0.26
N GLY A 98 -20.65 4.22 0.31
CA GLY A 98 -21.28 3.49 -0.79
C GLY A 98 -20.59 3.51 -2.17
N TYR A 99 -19.32 3.10 -2.25
CA TYR A 99 -18.67 2.45 -3.40
C TYR A 99 -18.91 3.00 -4.83
N TRP A 100 -19.03 4.30 -5.04
CA TRP A 100 -18.92 4.88 -6.39
C TRP A 100 -17.47 5.30 -6.64
N ARG A 101 -16.68 4.41 -7.24
CA ARG A 101 -15.39 4.80 -7.79
C ARG A 101 -15.66 5.71 -8.97
N THR A 102 -15.20 6.94 -8.87
CA THR A 102 -15.09 7.78 -10.05
C THR A 102 -14.08 7.15 -11.01
N ASP A 103 -14.39 7.18 -12.31
CA ASP A 103 -13.46 6.88 -13.40
C ASP A 103 -12.43 8.01 -13.61
N ARG A 104 -12.58 9.13 -12.88
CA ARG A 104 -11.64 10.25 -12.89
C ARG A 104 -10.27 9.80 -12.41
N LYS A 105 -9.26 10.39 -13.05
CA LYS A 105 -7.86 10.26 -12.66
C LYS A 105 -7.39 11.56 -12.01
N ARG A 106 -6.45 11.44 -11.08
CA ARG A 106 -5.70 12.59 -10.58
C ARG A 106 -5.06 13.33 -11.74
N LYS A 107 -4.97 14.67 -11.61
CA LYS A 107 -4.16 15.49 -12.52
C LYS A 107 -2.67 15.12 -12.34
N PRO A 108 -1.82 15.23 -13.38
CA PRO A 108 -0.38 14.99 -13.26
C PRO A 108 0.34 15.84 -12.18
N SER A 109 -0.21 17.02 -11.87
CA SER A 109 0.29 17.92 -10.82
C SER A 109 -0.20 17.56 -9.42
N ASN A 110 -1.07 16.56 -9.26
CA ASN A 110 -1.62 16.18 -7.97
C ASN A 110 -0.48 15.67 -7.04
N PRO A 111 -0.32 16.22 -5.83
CA PRO A 111 0.77 15.88 -4.92
C PRO A 111 0.82 14.40 -4.55
N THR A 112 -0.33 13.75 -4.32
CA THR A 112 -0.43 12.32 -4.04
C THR A 112 0.12 11.52 -5.20
N GLY A 113 -0.36 11.80 -6.42
CA GLY A 113 0.10 11.09 -7.63
C GLY A 113 1.61 11.21 -7.84
N GLN A 114 2.16 12.41 -7.68
CA GLN A 114 3.60 12.61 -7.78
C GLN A 114 4.38 11.88 -6.69
N ALA A 115 3.84 11.81 -5.47
CA ALA A 115 4.47 11.07 -4.38
C ALA A 115 4.50 9.56 -4.65
N LEU A 116 3.40 8.97 -5.14
CA LEU A 116 3.36 7.55 -5.53
C LEU A 116 4.40 7.25 -6.62
N TYR A 117 4.53 8.13 -7.61
CA TYR A 117 5.55 8.02 -8.66
C TYR A 117 6.97 8.05 -8.09
N ARG A 118 7.27 9.02 -7.22
CA ARG A 118 8.58 9.12 -6.54
C ARG A 118 8.88 7.90 -5.68
N ILE A 119 7.90 7.34 -4.96
CA ILE A 119 8.11 6.11 -4.17
C ILE A 119 8.47 4.94 -5.10
N MET A 120 7.73 4.75 -6.19
CA MET A 120 8.03 3.70 -7.18
C MET A 120 9.39 3.88 -7.86
N ARG A 121 9.89 5.11 -8.01
CA ARG A 121 11.20 5.39 -8.61
C ARG A 121 12.35 5.28 -7.60
N ASP A 122 12.23 5.97 -6.47
CA ASP A 122 13.33 6.25 -5.54
C ASP A 122 13.42 5.25 -4.38
N ARG A 123 12.37 4.46 -4.17
CA ARG A 123 12.22 3.50 -3.05
C ARG A 123 11.69 2.15 -3.54
N PHE A 124 11.96 1.80 -4.79
CA PHE A 124 11.40 0.60 -5.42
C PHE A 124 11.81 -0.70 -4.74
N ASP A 125 13.03 -0.75 -4.20
CA ASP A 125 13.52 -1.88 -3.41
C ASP A 125 12.65 -2.15 -2.17
N ARG A 126 12.16 -1.11 -1.50
CA ARG A 126 11.18 -1.23 -0.41
C ARG A 126 9.81 -1.67 -0.89
N VAL A 127 9.39 -1.22 -2.07
CA VAL A 127 8.13 -1.66 -2.72
C VAL A 127 8.21 -3.15 -3.06
N GLU A 128 9.30 -3.60 -3.68
CA GLU A 128 9.55 -5.01 -4.00
C GLU A 128 9.59 -5.86 -2.74
N TYR A 129 10.31 -5.42 -1.70
CA TYR A 129 10.36 -6.12 -0.43
C TYR A 129 8.96 -6.29 0.17
N ALA A 130 8.15 -5.21 0.22
CA ALA A 130 6.80 -5.28 0.73
C ALA A 130 5.92 -6.23 -0.10
N TRP A 131 6.02 -6.18 -1.43
CA TRP A 131 5.34 -7.14 -2.31
C TRP A 131 5.73 -8.58 -1.96
N ARG A 132 7.02 -8.84 -1.83
CA ARG A 132 7.56 -10.16 -1.55
C ARG A 132 7.09 -10.69 -0.19
N GLU A 133 7.17 -9.88 0.85
CA GLU A 133 6.71 -10.27 2.20
C GLU A 133 5.21 -10.57 2.23
N SER A 134 4.41 -9.78 1.51
CA SER A 134 2.96 -9.92 1.52
C SER A 134 2.43 -11.03 0.61
N SER A 135 3.13 -11.34 -0.48
CA SER A 135 2.73 -12.37 -1.47
C SER A 135 3.45 -13.71 -1.30
N GLY A 136 4.62 -13.71 -0.64
CA GLY A 136 5.54 -14.84 -0.63
C GLY A 136 6.28 -15.05 -1.96
N LEU A 137 6.16 -14.14 -2.94
CA LEU A 137 6.78 -14.26 -4.26
C LEU A 137 7.96 -13.29 -4.40
N LEU A 138 9.13 -13.84 -4.68
CA LEU A 138 10.31 -13.06 -5.08
C LEU A 138 10.47 -13.14 -6.60
N LEU A 139 10.40 -11.98 -7.24
CA LEU A 139 10.47 -11.86 -8.69
C LEU A 139 11.84 -11.38 -9.16
N GLY A 140 12.29 -11.88 -10.30
CA GLY A 140 13.51 -11.44 -10.96
C GLY A 140 13.36 -10.05 -11.59
N ILE A 141 14.49 -9.38 -11.80
CA ILE A 141 14.56 -8.01 -12.32
C ILE A 141 13.85 -7.82 -13.67
N LYS A 142 13.83 -8.84 -14.53
CA LYS A 142 13.13 -8.77 -15.83
C LYS A 142 11.61 -8.67 -15.64
N SER A 143 11.05 -9.47 -14.73
CA SER A 143 9.62 -9.46 -14.41
C SER A 143 9.23 -8.15 -13.73
N LEU A 144 10.03 -7.69 -12.76
CA LEU A 144 9.80 -6.42 -12.07
C LEU A 144 9.87 -5.22 -13.02
N ARG A 145 10.85 -5.17 -13.92
CA ARG A 145 10.97 -4.14 -14.96
C ARG A 145 9.74 -4.11 -15.86
N ARG A 146 9.27 -5.26 -16.30
CA ARG A 146 8.05 -5.38 -17.12
C ARG A 146 6.84 -4.84 -16.36
N ALA A 147 6.63 -5.28 -15.13
CA ALA A 147 5.50 -4.83 -14.30
C ALA A 147 5.53 -3.31 -14.09
N LEU A 148 6.71 -2.75 -13.76
CA LEU A 148 6.88 -1.31 -13.58
C LEU A 148 6.66 -0.52 -14.87
N THR A 149 7.10 -1.06 -16.01
CA THR A 149 6.87 -0.45 -17.33
C THR A 149 5.37 -0.39 -17.66
N VAL A 150 4.63 -1.46 -17.40
CA VAL A 150 3.17 -1.50 -17.60
C VAL A 150 2.48 -0.51 -16.67
N TRP A 151 2.79 -0.56 -15.37
CA TRP A 151 2.25 0.38 -14.38
C TRP A 151 2.49 1.86 -14.77
N ARG A 152 3.67 2.15 -15.32
CA ARG A 152 4.00 3.48 -15.85
C ARG A 152 3.13 3.85 -17.04
N ASN A 153 3.04 2.96 -18.03
CA ASN A 153 2.29 3.22 -19.26
C ASN A 153 0.79 3.41 -18.99
N ASP A 154 0.23 2.68 -18.02
CA ASP A 154 -1.17 2.79 -17.58
C ASP A 154 -1.44 4.03 -16.72
N LYS A 155 -0.38 4.77 -16.37
CA LYS A 155 -0.40 5.92 -15.45
C LYS A 155 -0.99 5.54 -14.10
N GLY A 156 -0.55 4.40 -13.55
CA GLY A 156 -1.09 3.84 -12.31
C GLY A 156 -1.10 4.82 -11.14
N TRP A 157 -0.08 5.69 -11.03
CA TRP A 157 0.00 6.72 -9.99
C TRP A 157 -1.13 7.76 -10.00
N LEU A 158 -1.80 7.93 -11.15
CA LEU A 158 -2.93 8.86 -11.26
C LEU A 158 -4.28 8.22 -10.87
N ASN A 159 -4.32 6.90 -10.65
CA ASN A 159 -5.56 6.22 -10.28
C ASN A 159 -5.86 6.45 -8.79
N TYR A 160 -7.05 6.97 -8.44
CA TYR A 160 -7.44 7.17 -7.04
C TYR A 160 -7.46 5.89 -6.20
N GLY A 161 -7.59 4.73 -6.84
CA GLY A 161 -7.44 3.43 -6.20
C GLY A 161 -6.00 3.09 -5.80
N SER A 162 -4.99 3.71 -6.40
CA SER A 162 -3.60 3.65 -5.94
C SER A 162 -3.37 4.65 -4.83
N THR A 163 -2.84 4.16 -3.72
CA THR A 163 -2.60 4.89 -2.49
C THR A 163 -1.20 4.56 -1.98
N TYR A 164 -0.79 5.18 -0.87
CA TYR A 164 0.50 4.87 -0.27
C TYR A 164 0.58 3.43 0.20
N HIS A 165 -0.44 2.91 0.89
CA HIS A 165 -0.40 1.60 1.56
C HIS A 165 -0.48 0.40 0.63
N ASN A 166 -1.13 0.53 -0.54
CA ASN A 166 -1.33 -0.59 -1.46
C ASN A 166 -0.39 -0.56 -2.68
N LEU A 167 0.55 0.38 -2.70
CA LEU A 167 1.44 0.60 -3.84
C LEU A 167 2.17 -0.68 -4.31
N PRO A 168 2.68 -1.57 -3.41
CA PRO A 168 3.27 -2.85 -3.83
C PRO A 168 2.31 -3.75 -4.60
N GLN A 169 1.05 -3.83 -4.16
CA GLN A 169 0.02 -4.65 -4.82
C GLN A 169 -0.44 -4.00 -6.13
N MET A 170 -0.56 -2.67 -6.15
CA MET A 170 -0.95 -1.92 -7.34
C MET A 170 0.09 -1.99 -8.47
N LEU A 171 1.32 -2.44 -8.22
CA LEU A 171 2.30 -2.77 -9.26
C LEU A 171 1.82 -3.92 -10.17
N PHE A 172 1.07 -4.88 -9.62
CA PHE A 172 0.62 -6.08 -10.33
C PHE A 172 -0.89 -6.12 -10.56
N PHE A 173 -1.66 -5.25 -9.91
CA PHE A 173 -3.11 -5.20 -10.07
C PHE A 173 -3.50 -4.79 -11.49
N GLY A 174 -4.26 -5.64 -12.19
CA GLY A 174 -4.69 -5.41 -13.56
C GLY A 174 -3.71 -5.88 -14.65
N LEU A 175 -2.54 -6.40 -14.27
CA LEU A 175 -1.61 -7.00 -15.21
C LEU A 175 -2.14 -8.37 -15.71
N PRO A 176 -1.76 -8.79 -16.93
CA PRO A 176 -1.95 -10.17 -17.37
C PRO A 176 -1.14 -11.13 -16.48
N GLN A 177 -1.38 -12.43 -16.64
CA GLN A 177 -0.64 -13.46 -15.91
C GLN A 177 0.88 -13.26 -16.05
N GLU A 178 1.55 -13.20 -14.91
CA GLU A 178 3.00 -13.13 -14.81
C GLU A 178 3.55 -14.53 -14.51
N THR A 179 4.56 -14.95 -15.27
CA THR A 179 5.15 -16.29 -15.15
C THR A 179 5.81 -16.49 -13.78
N LEU A 180 5.55 -17.64 -13.17
CA LEU A 180 6.23 -18.10 -11.97
C LEU A 180 7.44 -18.99 -12.28
N TYR A 181 7.59 -19.49 -13.51
CA TYR A 181 8.78 -20.25 -13.91
C TYR A 181 10.05 -19.42 -13.69
N GLY A 182 11.01 -19.98 -12.97
CA GLY A 182 12.29 -19.34 -12.65
C GLY A 182 12.23 -18.27 -11.57
N GLN A 183 11.02 -17.92 -11.08
CA GLN A 183 10.84 -17.06 -9.92
C GLN A 183 11.05 -17.85 -8.63
N CYS A 184 11.01 -17.18 -7.47
CA CYS A 184 11.11 -17.88 -6.20
C CYS A 184 9.87 -17.66 -5.33
N VAL A 185 9.57 -18.66 -4.50
CA VAL A 185 8.49 -18.66 -3.52
C VAL A 185 9.07 -18.86 -2.13
N SER A 186 8.48 -18.22 -1.13
CA SER A 186 8.85 -18.39 0.27
C SER A 186 8.66 -19.85 0.68
N LYS A 187 9.72 -20.43 1.24
CA LYS A 187 9.87 -21.87 1.49
C LYS A 187 8.74 -22.47 2.34
N ASP A 188 8.33 -21.75 3.38
CA ASP A 188 7.34 -22.22 4.36
C ASP A 188 5.93 -21.66 4.09
N SER A 189 5.68 -21.16 2.88
CA SER A 189 4.38 -20.58 2.52
C SER A 189 3.35 -21.63 2.07
N PRO A 190 2.04 -21.38 2.26
CA PRO A 190 0.99 -22.23 1.70
C PRO A 190 1.09 -22.39 0.17
N LEU A 191 1.58 -21.37 -0.52
CA LEU A 191 1.80 -21.40 -1.97
C LEU A 191 2.91 -22.39 -2.35
N ALA A 192 4.03 -22.42 -1.62
CA ALA A 192 5.09 -23.39 -1.87
C ALA A 192 4.58 -24.83 -1.74
N SER A 193 3.84 -25.15 -0.68
CA SER A 193 3.25 -26.48 -0.48
C SER A 193 2.30 -26.87 -1.62
N ARG A 194 1.50 -25.92 -2.14
CA ARG A 194 0.60 -26.17 -3.27
C ARG A 194 1.37 -26.41 -4.56
N LEU A 195 2.37 -25.58 -4.86
CA LEU A 195 3.20 -25.74 -6.06
C LEU A 195 3.94 -27.07 -6.05
N ALA A 196 4.47 -27.50 -4.91
CA ALA A 196 5.17 -28.77 -4.77
C ALA A 196 4.26 -30.00 -4.95
N ALA A 197 2.94 -29.84 -4.76
CA ALA A 197 1.97 -30.92 -4.97
C ALA A 197 1.52 -31.07 -6.44
N VAL A 198 1.95 -30.17 -7.32
CA VAL A 198 1.57 -30.18 -8.74
C VAL A 198 2.56 -31.01 -9.55
N ASP A 199 2.03 -31.96 -10.32
CA ASP A 199 2.83 -32.75 -11.26
C ASP A 199 3.58 -31.85 -12.25
N GLY A 200 4.88 -32.12 -12.41
CA GLY A 200 5.74 -31.38 -13.32
C GLY A 200 6.32 -30.08 -12.77
N ILE A 201 5.96 -29.65 -11.55
CA ILE A 201 6.59 -28.53 -10.84
C ILE A 201 7.49 -29.09 -9.72
N PHE A 202 8.68 -28.51 -9.57
CA PHE A 202 9.56 -28.79 -8.43
C PHE A 202 10.18 -27.51 -7.90
N LEU A 203 10.47 -27.52 -6.60
CA LEU A 203 11.05 -26.40 -5.88
C LEU A 203 12.49 -26.74 -5.50
N GLU A 204 13.46 -25.97 -5.99
CA GLU A 204 14.89 -26.17 -5.74
C GLU A 204 15.46 -25.03 -4.87
N PRO A 205 16.59 -25.23 -4.16
CA PRO A 205 17.27 -24.15 -3.47
C PRO A 205 17.55 -22.96 -4.39
N SER A 206 17.26 -21.74 -3.94
CA SER A 206 17.42 -20.53 -4.76
C SER A 206 18.88 -20.17 -5.06
N GLY A 207 19.81 -20.67 -4.22
CA GLY A 207 21.26 -20.42 -4.32
C GLY A 207 21.71 -19.08 -3.73
N PHE A 208 20.79 -18.21 -3.29
CA PHE A 208 21.10 -16.93 -2.65
C PHE A 208 20.37 -16.73 -1.31
N SER A 209 19.41 -17.59 -0.97
CA SER A 209 18.66 -17.54 0.28
C SER A 209 18.10 -18.91 0.64
N ASP A 210 18.16 -19.25 1.93
CA ASP A 210 17.55 -20.47 2.49
C ASP A 210 16.03 -20.32 2.74
N SER A 211 15.52 -19.09 2.70
CA SER A 211 14.10 -18.76 2.92
C SER A 211 13.26 -18.84 1.65
N TYR A 212 13.90 -18.97 0.49
CA TYR A 212 13.24 -18.99 -0.81
C TYR A 212 13.64 -20.22 -1.62
N LEU A 213 12.64 -20.82 -2.27
CA LEU A 213 12.82 -21.90 -3.23
C LEU A 213 12.52 -21.39 -4.64
N ARG A 214 13.35 -21.79 -5.60
CA ARG A 214 13.15 -21.47 -7.01
C ARG A 214 12.15 -22.45 -7.63
N ILE A 215 11.20 -21.91 -8.37
CA ILE A 215 10.16 -22.66 -9.08
C ILE A 215 10.73 -23.12 -10.42
N LYS A 216 10.75 -24.43 -10.63
CA LYS A 216 11.17 -25.08 -11.86
C LYS A 216 10.12 -26.06 -12.34
N THR A 217 10.24 -26.46 -13.60
CA THR A 217 9.34 -27.42 -14.24
C THR A 217 10.15 -28.50 -14.95
N SER A 218 9.70 -29.75 -14.89
CA SER A 218 10.36 -30.89 -15.55
C SER A 218 9.98 -31.01 -17.03
N ARG A 219 8.90 -30.33 -17.41
CA ARG A 219 8.38 -30.18 -18.77
C ARG A 219 7.89 -28.74 -18.97
N PHE A 220 7.40 -28.40 -20.16
CA PHE A 220 6.66 -27.16 -20.30
C PHE A 220 5.39 -27.24 -19.45
N VAL A 221 5.31 -26.40 -18.43
CA VAL A 221 4.14 -26.21 -17.58
C VAL A 221 3.90 -24.70 -17.49
N ASP A 222 2.77 -24.22 -18.01
CA ASP A 222 2.37 -22.82 -17.83
C ASP A 222 1.94 -22.63 -16.38
N VAL A 223 2.77 -21.91 -15.62
CA VAL A 223 2.51 -21.59 -14.22
C VAL A 223 2.74 -20.10 -14.00
N GLY A 224 1.72 -19.42 -13.49
CA GLY A 224 1.75 -17.98 -13.33
C GLY A 224 0.81 -17.48 -12.25
N PHE A 225 0.95 -16.20 -11.91
CA PHE A 225 0.07 -15.52 -10.97
C PHE A 225 -0.61 -14.32 -11.60
N VAL A 226 -1.78 -13.99 -11.08
CA VAL A 226 -2.54 -12.77 -11.35
C VAL A 226 -2.98 -12.16 -10.03
N LEU A 227 -2.99 -10.83 -9.95
CA LEU A 227 -3.59 -10.14 -8.81
C LEU A 227 -5.01 -9.70 -9.17
N GLY A 228 -5.97 -10.39 -8.55
CA GLY A 228 -7.39 -10.23 -8.80
C GLY A 228 -8.10 -9.34 -7.79
N ALA A 229 -9.39 -9.62 -7.58
CA ALA A 229 -10.32 -8.77 -6.83
C ALA A 229 -9.72 -8.15 -5.56
N ARG A 230 -9.85 -6.83 -5.46
CA ARG A 230 -9.44 -6.01 -4.33
C ARG A 230 -10.62 -5.80 -3.38
N LYS A 231 -10.39 -5.88 -2.07
CA LYS A 231 -11.39 -5.59 -1.02
C LYS A 231 -10.76 -4.72 0.07
N ALA A 232 -11.26 -3.49 0.21
CA ALA A 232 -10.89 -2.59 1.30
C ALA A 232 -12.03 -2.57 2.34
N ARG A 233 -11.69 -2.67 3.62
CA ARG A 233 -12.65 -2.65 4.73
C ARG A 233 -12.10 -1.84 5.90
N VAL A 234 -12.92 -0.93 6.41
CA VAL A 234 -12.66 -0.26 7.68
C VAL A 234 -13.45 -0.97 8.77
N VAL A 235 -12.77 -1.54 9.75
CA VAL A 235 -13.37 -2.20 10.90
C VAL A 235 -12.75 -1.59 12.16
N ASN A 236 -13.58 -1.05 13.06
CA ASN A 236 -13.11 -0.35 14.27
C ASN A 236 -12.04 0.71 13.95
N ASP A 237 -12.34 1.59 12.99
CA ASP A 237 -11.45 2.66 12.51
C ASP A 237 -10.16 2.23 11.79
N ARG A 238 -9.85 0.93 11.75
CA ARG A 238 -8.68 0.40 11.06
C ARG A 238 -9.03 0.01 9.63
N LEU A 239 -8.30 0.55 8.66
CA LEU A 239 -8.34 0.07 7.28
C LEU A 239 -7.52 -1.21 7.14
N THR A 240 -8.15 -2.22 6.54
CA THR A 240 -7.49 -3.41 6.02
C THR A 240 -7.84 -3.54 4.55
N GLU A 241 -6.86 -3.92 3.74
CA GLU A 241 -7.07 -4.14 2.32
C GLU A 241 -6.49 -5.48 1.90
N THR A 242 -7.25 -6.18 1.06
CA THR A 242 -6.87 -7.49 0.56
C THR A 242 -6.98 -7.59 -0.95
N PHE A 243 -6.13 -8.42 -1.54
CA PHE A 243 -6.12 -8.75 -2.96
C PHE A 243 -6.10 -10.27 -3.12
N LEU A 244 -6.93 -10.81 -4.02
CA LEU A 244 -6.86 -12.23 -4.36
C LEU A 244 -5.61 -12.50 -5.18
N LEU A 245 -4.74 -13.39 -4.70
CA LEU A 245 -3.60 -13.89 -5.44
C LEU A 245 -4.02 -15.17 -6.18
N GLY A 246 -4.44 -15.02 -7.43
CA GLY A 246 -4.74 -16.17 -8.27
C GLY A 246 -3.44 -16.78 -8.78
N VAL A 247 -3.22 -18.06 -8.52
CA VAL A 247 -2.13 -18.83 -9.15
C VAL A 247 -2.77 -19.83 -10.08
N ASN A 248 -2.33 -19.87 -11.33
CA ASN A 248 -2.85 -20.79 -12.32
C ASN A 248 -1.75 -21.74 -12.78
N VAL A 249 -2.13 -23.00 -13.02
CA VAL A 249 -1.31 -24.02 -13.67
C VAL A 249 -2.11 -24.56 -14.85
N GLU A 250 -1.58 -24.47 -16.07
CA GLU A 250 -2.24 -24.95 -17.29
C GLU A 250 -3.66 -24.41 -17.44
N GLY A 251 -3.82 -23.11 -17.16
CA GLY A 251 -5.12 -22.41 -17.22
C GLY A 251 -6.10 -22.76 -16.09
N LYS A 252 -5.71 -23.58 -15.10
CA LYS A 252 -6.56 -23.96 -13.97
C LYS A 252 -6.09 -23.32 -12.67
N PRO A 253 -7.01 -22.81 -11.83
CA PRO A 253 -6.64 -22.19 -10.56
C PRO A 253 -6.07 -23.21 -9.56
N LEU A 254 -4.94 -22.87 -8.95
CA LEU A 254 -4.26 -23.61 -7.88
C LEU A 254 -4.80 -23.16 -6.51
N GLY A 255 -6.08 -23.47 -6.27
CA GLY A 255 -6.84 -22.99 -5.11
C GLY A 255 -7.37 -21.55 -5.30
N SER A 256 -8.17 -21.07 -4.34
CA SER A 256 -8.94 -19.82 -4.47
C SER A 256 -8.90 -18.91 -3.24
N ASP A 257 -8.06 -19.23 -2.26
CA ASP A 257 -8.03 -18.66 -0.92
C ASP A 257 -6.68 -17.97 -0.60
N LEU A 258 -5.77 -17.86 -1.57
CA LEU A 258 -4.55 -17.07 -1.39
C LEU A 258 -4.90 -15.58 -1.45
N VAL A 259 -4.53 -14.87 -0.39
CA VAL A 259 -4.84 -13.46 -0.20
C VAL A 259 -3.58 -12.70 0.20
N VAL A 260 -3.32 -11.60 -0.48
CA VAL A 260 -2.30 -10.63 -0.09
C VAL A 260 -2.96 -9.56 0.78
N HIS A 261 -2.38 -9.30 1.94
CA HIS A 261 -2.86 -8.31 2.89
C HIS A 261 -1.99 -7.07 2.87
N THR A 262 -2.60 -5.90 3.09
CA THR A 262 -1.89 -4.66 3.40
C THR A 262 -2.71 -3.78 4.34
N ASP A 263 -2.02 -2.95 5.10
CA ASP A 263 -2.59 -1.90 5.92
C ASP A 263 -1.66 -0.66 5.94
N PRO A 264 -2.18 0.52 6.31
CA PRO A 264 -1.42 1.77 6.22
C PRO A 264 -0.16 1.80 7.09
N VAL A 265 -0.17 1.13 8.26
CA VAL A 265 0.95 1.15 9.21
C VAL A 265 2.06 0.22 8.74
N TRP A 266 1.71 -0.97 8.27
CA TRP A 266 2.69 -1.97 7.83
C TRP A 266 3.59 -1.45 6.71
N PHE A 267 3.02 -0.96 5.60
CA PHE A 267 3.84 -0.47 4.49
C PHE A 267 4.55 0.85 4.84
N SER A 268 3.91 1.73 5.63
CA SER A 268 4.57 2.94 6.15
C SER A 268 5.84 2.61 6.93
N ARG A 269 5.85 1.53 7.74
CA ARG A 269 7.05 1.10 8.49
C ARG A 269 8.17 0.64 7.56
N ILE A 270 7.85 -0.14 6.53
CA ILE A 270 8.84 -0.58 5.54
C ILE A 270 9.40 0.62 4.78
N LEU A 271 8.53 1.51 4.31
CA LEU A 271 8.90 2.67 3.51
C LEU A 271 9.81 3.66 4.26
N ASN A 272 9.62 3.79 5.58
CA ASN A 272 10.33 4.74 6.43
C ASN A 272 11.33 4.09 7.40
N MET A 273 11.67 2.81 7.20
CA MET A 273 12.67 2.11 8.01
C MET A 273 14.03 2.83 7.93
N PRO A 274 14.64 3.23 9.06
CA PRO A 274 15.88 4.01 9.07
C PRO A 274 17.09 3.19 8.60
N ASP A 275 17.25 1.97 9.10
CA ASP A 275 18.42 1.11 8.83
C ASP A 275 18.19 0.18 7.63
N TRP A 276 17.75 0.76 6.52
CA TRP A 276 17.46 0.00 5.31
C TRP A 276 18.71 -0.23 4.46
N HIS A 277 19.01 -1.49 4.17
CA HIS A 277 20.06 -1.84 3.22
C HIS A 277 19.52 -1.72 1.78
N GLU A 278 19.91 -0.65 1.10
CA GLU A 278 19.44 -0.38 -0.26
C GLU A 278 19.83 -1.48 -1.26
N ASN A 279 18.90 -1.84 -2.14
CA ASN A 279 19.20 -2.66 -3.31
C ASN A 279 19.41 -1.76 -4.53
N HIS A 280 20.65 -1.28 -4.71
CA HIS A 280 21.00 -0.36 -5.81
C HIS A 280 20.63 -0.88 -7.20
N ARG A 281 20.62 -2.21 -7.40
CA ARG A 281 20.23 -2.80 -8.69
C ARG A 281 18.74 -2.60 -8.98
N LEU A 282 17.88 -2.75 -7.97
CA LEU A 282 16.44 -2.48 -8.10
C LEU A 282 16.18 -0.98 -8.24
N SER A 283 16.85 -0.15 -7.45
CA SER A 283 16.70 1.31 -7.55
C SER A 283 17.14 1.85 -8.91
N ALA A 284 18.28 1.39 -9.44
CA ALA A 284 18.74 1.77 -10.78
C ALA A 284 17.78 1.31 -11.89
N MET A 285 17.22 0.10 -11.78
CA MET A 285 16.21 -0.38 -12.73
C MET A 285 14.93 0.47 -12.67
N ALA A 286 14.51 0.89 -11.48
CA ALA A 286 13.30 1.69 -11.32
C ALA A 286 13.49 3.12 -11.85
N ALA A 287 14.64 3.75 -11.56
CA ALA A 287 15.03 5.02 -12.14
C ALA A 287 15.02 4.97 -13.68
N ASP A 288 15.71 4.00 -14.27
CA ASP A 288 15.75 3.82 -15.74
C ASP A 288 14.37 3.60 -16.39
N VAL A 289 13.41 3.00 -15.67
CA VAL A 289 12.02 2.87 -16.16
C VAL A 289 11.21 4.15 -15.95
N LEU A 290 11.47 4.92 -14.91
CA LEU A 290 10.64 6.05 -14.46
C LEU A 290 11.30 7.43 -14.59
N ASP A 291 12.40 7.52 -15.34
CA ASP A 291 13.03 8.77 -15.75
C ASP A 291 12.39 9.36 -17.01
#